data_AF-A0A354J3I3-F1
#
_entry.id   AF-A0A354J3I3-F1
#
_cell.length_a   1.000
_cell.length_b   1.000
_cell.length_c   1.000
_cell.angle_alpha   90.00
_cell.angle_beta   90.00
_cell.angle_gamma   90.00
#
_symmetry.space_group_name_H-M   'P 1'
#
loop_
_entity.id
_entity.type
_entity.pdbx_description
1 polymer ?
#
loop_
_entity_poly.entity_id
_entity_poly.type
_entity_poly.pdbx_seq_one_letter_code
_entity_poly.pdbx_strand_id
1 'polypeptide(L)' 'ALAALKEAEVSFWPYIRRHQEGDWGNVTREDAAENELSLREGFRLLSAYSLPDGCKIWIITEADRSATTILLPEEY' A
#
# COMPACT_ATOMS: atom_id res chain seq x y z
N ALA A 1 -11.31 4.49 0.21
CA ALA A 1 -10.06 4.89 0.88
C ALA A 1 -10.03 6.35 1.30
N LEU A 2 -10.33 7.29 0.40
CA LEU A 2 -10.27 8.73 0.71
C LEU A 2 -11.24 9.14 1.85
N ALA A 3 -12.42 8.50 1.91
CA ALA A 3 -13.40 8.73 2.98
C ALA A 3 -12.87 8.26 4.34
N ALA A 4 -12.36 7.03 4.45
CA ALA A 4 -11.77 6.51 5.70
C ALA A 4 -10.55 7.32 6.17
N LEU A 5 -9.68 7.76 5.26
CA LEU A 5 -8.55 8.64 5.61
C LEU A 5 -9.00 10.00 6.13
N LYS A 6 -10.09 10.53 5.56
CA LYS A 6 -10.70 11.79 6.00
C LYS A 6 -11.42 11.65 7.34
N GLU A 7 -12.11 10.54 7.56
CA GLU A 7 -12.81 10.22 8.83
C GLU A 7 -11.82 9.96 9.97
N ALA A 8 -10.70 9.32 9.68
CA ALA A 8 -9.64 9.09 10.65
C ALA A 8 -8.78 10.35 10.93
N GLU A 9 -8.97 11.44 10.17
CA GLU A 9 -8.11 12.63 10.17
C GLU A 9 -6.61 12.29 9.97
N VAL A 10 -6.33 11.18 9.26
CA VAL A 10 -4.97 10.67 9.08
C VAL A 10 -4.45 11.07 7.71
N SER A 11 -3.26 11.67 7.71
CA SER A 11 -2.51 11.91 6.47
C SER A 11 -2.11 10.58 5.83
N PHE A 12 -2.33 10.42 4.53
CA PHE A 12 -1.90 9.23 3.77
C PHE A 12 -0.40 9.23 3.44
N TRP A 13 0.25 10.40 3.53
CA TRP A 13 1.66 10.59 3.19
C TRP A 13 2.64 9.66 3.90
N PRO A 14 2.51 9.39 5.21
CA PRO A 14 3.41 8.46 5.90
C PRO A 14 3.38 7.05 5.30
N TYR A 15 2.22 6.58 4.85
CA TYR A 15 2.08 5.23 4.27
C TYR A 15 2.63 5.16 2.84
N ILE A 16 2.43 6.21 2.05
CA ILE A 16 3.06 6.33 0.73
C ILE A 16 4.58 6.36 0.85
N ARG A 17 5.11 7.12 1.83
CA ARG A 17 6.55 7.16 2.08
C ARG A 17 7.12 5.79 2.45
N ARG A 18 6.45 5.06 3.35
CA ARG A 18 6.83 3.69 3.72
C ARG A 18 6.84 2.76 2.50
N HIS A 19 5.82 2.83 1.66
CA HIS A 19 5.75 2.06 0.42
C HIS A 19 6.94 2.35 -0.52
N GLN A 20 7.32 3.62 -0.66
CA GLN A 20 8.47 4.03 -1.47
C GLN A 20 9.82 3.58 -0.87
N GLU A 21 9.91 3.51 0.46
CA GLU A 21 11.11 3.05 1.16
C GLU A 21 11.24 1.51 1.20
N GLY A 22 10.27 0.78 0.62
CA GLY A 22 10.24 -0.69 0.62
C GLY A 22 9.70 -1.31 1.92
N ASP A 23 9.08 -0.50 2.78
CA ASP A 23 8.35 -1.01 3.94
C ASP A 23 6.95 -1.43 3.49
N TRP A 24 6.79 -2.71 3.22
CA TRP A 24 5.54 -3.28 2.71
C TRP A 24 4.42 -3.40 3.75
N GLY A 25 4.72 -3.10 5.02
CA GLY A 25 3.77 -3.13 6.12
C GLY A 25 3.24 -4.54 6.45
N ASN A 26 1.92 -4.63 6.63
CA ASN A 26 1.19 -5.80 7.10
C ASN A 26 0.85 -6.77 5.94
N VAL A 27 1.87 -7.18 5.19
CA VAL A 27 1.79 -8.21 4.14
C VAL A 27 2.46 -9.50 4.59
N THR A 28 2.19 -10.60 3.88
CA THR A 28 2.89 -11.87 4.15
C THR A 28 4.36 -11.79 3.73
N ARG A 29 5.19 -12.74 4.17
CA ARG A 29 6.60 -12.79 3.77
C ARG A 29 6.73 -13.08 2.27
N GLU A 30 5.81 -13.86 1.74
CA GLU A 30 5.69 -14.22 0.34
C GLU A 30 5.36 -12.98 -0.50
N ASP A 31 4.36 -12.19 -0.10
CA ASP A 31 4.01 -10.93 -0.79
C ASP A 31 5.15 -9.91 -0.72
N ALA A 32 5.84 -9.81 0.42
CA ALA A 32 7.02 -8.96 0.54
C ALA A 32 8.13 -9.41 -0.43
N ALA A 33 8.38 -10.72 -0.53
CA ALA A 33 9.36 -11.25 -1.49
C ALA A 33 8.94 -11.02 -2.95
N GLU A 34 7.65 -11.11 -3.25
CA GLU A 34 7.10 -10.79 -4.56
C GLU A 34 7.32 -9.30 -4.89
N ASN A 35 7.15 -8.39 -3.94
CA ASN A 35 7.47 -6.97 -4.15
C ASN A 35 8.95 -6.75 -4.47
N GLU A 36 9.87 -7.41 -3.74
CA GLU A 36 11.31 -7.33 -4.02
C GLU A 36 11.67 -7.84 -5.42
N LEU A 37 10.99 -8.90 -5.88
CA LEU A 37 11.11 -9.40 -7.25
C LEU A 37 10.53 -8.39 -8.25
N SER A 38 9.35 -7.86 -7.95
CA SER A 38 8.60 -6.91 -8.77
C SER A 38 9.32 -5.58 -8.95
N LEU A 39 10.16 -5.18 -7.98
CA LEU A 39 11.07 -4.04 -8.13
C LEU A 39 12.11 -4.25 -9.23
N ARG A 40 12.54 -5.49 -9.46
CA ARG A 40 13.56 -5.84 -10.48
C ARG A 40 12.93 -6.15 -11.83
N GLU A 41 11.84 -6.90 -11.82
CA GLU A 41 11.19 -7.43 -13.01
C GLU A 41 10.09 -6.50 -13.57
N GLY A 42 9.71 -5.45 -12.81
CA GLY A 42 8.75 -4.45 -13.26
C GLY A 42 7.29 -4.88 -13.12
N PHE A 43 6.95 -5.72 -12.13
CA PHE A 43 5.55 -6.06 -11.82
C PHE A 43 4.94 -5.10 -10.82
N ARG A 44 3.62 -5.23 -10.57
CA ARG A 44 2.89 -4.41 -9.61
C ARG A 44 3.45 -4.59 -8.19
N LEU A 45 3.40 -3.53 -7.39
CA LEU A 45 3.76 -3.56 -5.97
C LEU A 45 2.51 -3.47 -5.11
N LEU A 46 2.51 -4.16 -3.97
CA LEU A 46 1.41 -4.15 -3.03
C LEU A 46 1.90 -3.98 -1.60
N SER A 47 1.39 -2.98 -0.90
CA SER A 47 1.60 -2.81 0.55
C SER A 47 0.30 -2.74 1.28
N ALA A 48 0.33 -3.10 2.56
CA ALA A 48 -0.82 -3.02 3.42
C ALA A 48 -0.45 -2.35 4.74
N TYR A 49 -1.29 -1.45 5.23
CA TYR A 49 -1.07 -0.79 6.51
C TYR A 49 -2.35 -0.77 7.34
N SER A 50 -2.20 -0.67 8.65
CA SER A 50 -3.31 -0.42 9.56
C SER A 50 -3.32 1.05 9.95
N LEU A 51 -4.48 1.69 9.80
CA LEU A 51 -4.77 3.00 10.34
C LEU A 51 -4.94 2.93 11.87
N PRO A 52 -4.88 4.06 12.59
CA PRO A 52 -5.01 4.10 14.05
C PRO A 52 -6.33 3.54 14.59
N ASP A 53 -7.39 3.62 13.80
CA ASP A 53 -8.73 3.06 14.10
C ASP A 53 -8.82 1.54 13.83
N GLY A 54 -7.73 0.92 13.37
CA GLY A 54 -7.66 -0.50 13.01
C GLY A 54 -8.09 -0.80 11.57
N CYS A 55 -8.56 0.19 10.81
CA CYS A 55 -8.91 0.02 9.41
C CYS A 55 -7.66 -0.35 8.59
N LYS A 56 -7.76 -1.38 7.74
CA LYS A 56 -6.66 -1.75 6.85
C LYS A 56 -6.74 -0.92 5.59
N ILE A 57 -5.61 -0.44 5.07
CA ILE A 57 -5.50 0.18 3.75
C ILE A 57 -4.48 -0.56 2.90
N TRP A 58 -4.72 -0.61 1.60
CA TRP A 58 -3.82 -1.21 0.62
C TRP A 58 -3.27 -0.11 -0.27
N ILE A 59 -1.98 -0.16 -0.58
CA ILE A 59 -1.32 0.74 -1.52
C ILE A 59 -0.79 -0.13 -2.65
N ILE A 60 -1.29 0.12 -3.86
CA ILE A 60 -0.95 -0.65 -5.06
C ILE A 60 -0.28 0.30 -6.04
N THR A 61 0.90 -0.06 -6.51
CA THR A 61 1.57 0.64 -7.61
C THR A 61 1.59 -0.26 -8.83
N GLU A 62 1.08 0.23 -9.96
CA GLU A 62 1.00 -0.54 -11.20
C GLU A 62 2.39 -0.93 -11.72
N ALA A 63 2.41 -2.00 -12.54
CA ALA A 63 3.65 -2.56 -13.11
C ALA A 63 4.49 -1.52 -13.86
N ASP A 64 3.82 -0.65 -14.62
CA ASP A 64 4.44 0.45 -15.38
C ASP A 64 4.73 1.70 -14.53
N ARG A 65 4.44 1.64 -13.22
CA ARG A 65 4.56 2.77 -12.26
C ARG A 65 3.75 4.01 -12.67
N SER A 66 2.75 3.87 -13.55
CA SER A 66 1.94 4.99 -14.03
C SER A 66 1.00 5.55 -12.97
N ALA A 67 0.61 4.71 -12.00
CA ALA A 67 -0.29 5.07 -10.93
C ALA A 67 0.05 4.34 -9.62
N THR A 68 -0.21 5.04 -8.51
CA THR A 68 -0.25 4.46 -7.17
C THR A 68 -1.62 4.75 -6.57
N THR A 69 -2.37 3.70 -6.26
CA THR A 69 -3.75 3.76 -5.77
C THR A 69 -3.81 3.30 -4.32
N ILE A 70 -4.59 4.00 -3.50
CA ILE A 70 -4.90 3.60 -2.13
C ILE A 70 -6.32 3.05 -2.11
N LEU A 71 -6.49 1.82 -1.61
CA LEU A 71 -7.76 1.11 -1.55
C LEU A 71 -8.07 0.66 -0.11
N LEU A 72 -9.36 0.59 0.23
CA LEU A 72 -9.84 -0.17 1.38
C LEU A 72 -10.01 -1.64 0.98
N PRO A 73 -10.02 -2.60 1.94
CA PRO A 73 -10.22 -4.01 1.66
C PRO A 73 -11.62 -4.27 1.08
N GLU A 74 -12.57 -3.37 1.34
CA GLU A 74 -13.93 -3.39 0.81
C GLU A 74 -14.03 -2.86 -0.63
N GLU A 75 -12.99 -2.18 -1.13
CA GLU A 75 -12.91 -1.61 -2.48
C GLU A 75 -12.11 -2.50 -3.46
N TYR A 76 -11.63 -3.66 -2.97
CA TYR A 76 -10.87 -4.66 -3.74
C TYR A 76 -11.73 -5.91 -3.96
#